data_AF-Q45594-F1
#
_entry.id   AF-Q45594-F1
#
_cell.length_a   1.000
_cell.length_b   1.000
_cell.length_c   1.000
_cell.angle_alpha   90.00
_cell.angle_beta   90.00
_cell.angle_gamma   90.00
#
_symmetry.space_group_name_H-M   'P 1'
#
loop_
_entity.id
_entity.type
_entity.pdbx_description
1 polymer ?
#
loop_
_entity_poly.entity_id
_entity_poly.type
_entity_poly.pdbx_seq_one_letter_code
_entity_poly.pdbx_strand_id
1 'polypeptide(L)'
;MKILKYEDEKYEVLVQNNVFIKDKKSGEYYKNSLNSLSDKQLLRFKMYKEKVSPKFFYLFLSFTALMFILNYIHLIKLQNGLSSVFYGWKMWIIIVIYFIMNIVLHELGHIYSLKFFGKNFDKVGFKLNFYVFPAFYVQLNETYMLSRNEKIIVHLFGLFINYLLINTLELINQFTFSSEALTMAFMLFSSTLLWNLIPILNSDGYKILLAFLSLDEYSRFKTNHWLVLTIQIIGIGLAVNSVVHWILYIVN
;
A
#
# COMPACT_ATOMS: atom_id res chain seq x y z
N MET A 1 -14.83 -21.02 0.30
CA MET A 1 -16.20 -20.46 0.36
C MET A 1 -16.39 -19.56 -0.86
N LYS A 2 -17.51 -19.68 -1.58
CA LYS A 2 -17.82 -18.76 -2.68
C LYS A 2 -18.15 -17.39 -2.09
N ILE A 3 -17.61 -16.33 -2.67
CA ILE A 3 -17.94 -14.97 -2.26
C ILE A 3 -19.35 -14.66 -2.78
N LEU A 4 -20.22 -14.16 -1.92
CA LEU A 4 -21.59 -13.79 -2.28
C LEU A 4 -21.78 -12.28 -2.13
N LYS A 5 -22.61 -11.71 -2.99
CA LYS A 5 -22.98 -10.30 -2.96
C LYS A 5 -24.49 -10.14 -3.08
N TYR A 6 -25.01 -9.23 -2.28
CA TYR A 6 -26.37 -8.71 -2.39
C TYR A 6 -26.31 -7.20 -2.48
N GLU A 7 -27.22 -6.61 -3.25
CA GLU A 7 -27.29 -5.17 -3.41
C GLU A 7 -28.73 -4.76 -3.71
N ASP A 8 -29.24 -3.81 -2.95
CA ASP A 8 -30.51 -3.13 -3.18
C ASP A 8 -30.32 -1.60 -3.16
N GLU A 9 -31.40 -0.83 -3.07
CA GLU A 9 -31.33 0.64 -3.04
C GLU A 9 -30.69 1.19 -1.76
N LYS A 10 -30.74 0.45 -0.64
CA LYS A 10 -30.30 0.90 0.68
C LYS A 10 -28.96 0.31 1.10
N TYR A 11 -28.70 -0.94 0.74
CA TYR A 11 -27.58 -1.70 1.25
C TYR A 11 -26.80 -2.39 0.12
N GLU A 12 -25.49 -2.44 0.31
CA GLU A 12 -24.62 -3.40 -0.37
C GLU A 12 -24.06 -4.36 0.68
N VAL A 13 -24.18 -5.67 0.44
CA VAL A 13 -23.74 -6.70 1.38
C VAL A 13 -22.79 -7.66 0.66
N LEU A 14 -21.62 -7.87 1.25
CA LEU A 14 -20.62 -8.82 0.77
C LEU A 14 -20.37 -9.89 1.83
N VAL A 15 -20.45 -11.16 1.42
CA VAL A 15 -20.26 -12.32 2.30
C VAL A 15 -19.00 -13.06 1.88
N GLN A 16 -18.03 -13.14 2.79
CA GLN A 16 -16.77 -13.88 2.67
C GLN A 16 -16.56 -14.72 3.93
N ASN A 17 -15.47 -14.52 4.67
CA ASN A 17 -15.30 -15.10 6.01
C ASN A 17 -16.22 -14.42 7.04
N ASN A 18 -16.73 -13.22 6.71
CA ASN A 18 -17.65 -12.43 7.51
C ASN A 18 -18.66 -11.76 6.57
N VAL A 19 -19.72 -11.19 7.15
CA VAL A 19 -20.70 -10.39 6.43
C VAL A 19 -20.31 -8.93 6.58
N PHE A 20 -20.03 -8.26 5.46
CA PHE A 20 -19.78 -6.83 5.42
C PHE A 20 -21.01 -6.14 4.82
N ILE A 21 -21.51 -5.11 5.49
CA ILE A 21 -22.71 -4.36 5.09
C ILE A 21 -22.30 -2.90 4.92
N LYS A 22 -22.60 -2.32 3.77
CA LYS A 22 -22.52 -0.88 3.52
C LYS A 22 -23.93 -0.32 3.51
N ASP A 23 -24.19 0.67 4.37
CA ASP A 23 -25.37 1.51 4.25
C ASP A 23 -25.09 2.61 3.21
N LYS A 24 -25.82 2.59 2.10
CA LYS A 24 -25.62 3.51 0.98
C LYS A 24 -26.03 4.95 1.31
N LYS A 25 -26.92 5.13 2.29
CA LYS A 25 -27.43 6.46 2.68
C LYS A 25 -26.51 7.13 3.69
N SER A 26 -26.07 6.42 4.73
CA SER A 26 -25.16 6.98 5.74
C SER A 26 -23.69 6.94 5.30
N GLY A 27 -23.33 6.03 4.38
CA GLY A 27 -21.93 5.75 4.03
C GLY A 27 -21.19 4.96 5.11
N GLU A 28 -21.91 4.40 6.09
CA GLU A 28 -21.31 3.60 7.16
C GLU A 28 -21.13 2.13 6.75
N TYR A 29 -20.15 1.49 7.38
CA TYR A 29 -19.76 0.11 7.15
C TYR A 29 -19.91 -0.69 8.43
N TYR A 30 -20.55 -1.84 8.34
CA TYR A 30 -20.75 -2.77 9.44
C TYR A 30 -20.18 -4.13 9.10
N LYS A 31 -19.75 -4.84 10.13
CA LYS A 31 -19.26 -6.21 10.05
C LYS A 31 -20.07 -7.10 10.97
N ASN A 32 -20.48 -8.26 10.49
CA ASN A 32 -21.16 -9.27 11.28
C ASN A 32 -20.59 -10.68 11.00
N SER A 33 -20.88 -11.62 11.88
CA SER A 33 -20.54 -13.03 11.71
C SER A 33 -21.42 -13.68 10.62
N LEU A 34 -20.97 -14.78 10.04
CA LEU A 34 -21.74 -15.52 9.04
C LEU A 34 -23.09 -16.03 9.57
N ASN A 35 -23.16 -16.32 10.87
CA ASN A 35 -24.38 -16.79 11.54
C ASN A 35 -25.49 -15.74 11.61
N SER A 36 -25.20 -14.48 11.25
CA SER A 36 -26.20 -13.42 11.18
C SER A 36 -27.17 -13.54 9.99
N LEU A 37 -26.85 -14.37 9.01
CA LEU A 37 -27.69 -14.62 7.84
C LEU A 37 -28.28 -16.03 7.89
N SER A 38 -29.60 -16.12 7.75
CA SER A 38 -30.29 -17.40 7.52
C SER A 38 -30.04 -17.91 6.11
N ASP A 39 -30.12 -19.23 5.92
CA ASP A 39 -30.02 -19.86 4.59
C ASP A 39 -31.02 -19.26 3.59
N LYS A 40 -32.24 -18.94 4.06
CA LYS A 40 -33.27 -18.26 3.25
C LYS A 40 -32.83 -16.89 2.75
N GLN A 41 -32.07 -16.14 3.55
CA GLN A 41 -31.52 -14.85 3.13
C GLN A 41 -30.39 -15.05 2.13
N LEU A 42 -29.50 -16.02 2.36
CA LEU A 42 -28.37 -16.31 1.46
C LEU A 42 -28.82 -16.69 0.04
N LEU A 43 -30.00 -17.29 -0.13
CA LEU A 43 -30.59 -17.58 -1.45
C LEU A 43 -30.85 -16.32 -2.30
N ARG A 44 -30.96 -15.13 -1.69
CA ARG A 44 -31.12 -13.85 -2.40
C ARG A 44 -29.80 -13.30 -2.94
N PHE A 45 -28.67 -13.83 -2.50
CA PHE A 45 -27.36 -13.35 -2.88
C PHE A 45 -26.91 -13.98 -4.19
N LYS A 46 -26.17 -13.21 -4.98
CA LYS A 46 -25.52 -13.67 -6.21
C LYS A 46 -24.05 -13.96 -5.95
N MET A 47 -23.44 -14.78 -6.78
CA MET A 47 -22.00 -15.02 -6.70
C MET A 47 -21.24 -13.73 -7.09
N TYR A 48 -20.32 -13.29 -6.23
CA TYR A 48 -19.43 -12.18 -6.54
C TYR A 48 -18.41 -12.63 -7.60
N LYS A 49 -18.40 -11.96 -8.74
CA LYS A 49 -17.45 -12.21 -9.81
C LYS A 49 -16.29 -11.24 -9.68
N GLU A 50 -15.13 -11.74 -9.25
CA GLU A 50 -13.90 -10.94 -9.23
C GLU A 50 -13.61 -10.41 -10.64
N LYS A 51 -13.21 -9.14 -10.74
CA LYS A 51 -12.89 -8.48 -12.00
C LYS A 51 -11.56 -8.96 -12.58
N VAL A 52 -10.66 -9.42 -11.71
CA VAL A 52 -9.35 -9.96 -12.09
C VAL A 52 -9.34 -11.49 -12.00
N SER A 53 -8.67 -12.13 -12.94
CA SER A 53 -8.46 -13.58 -12.86
C SER A 53 -7.40 -13.92 -11.80
N PRO A 54 -7.45 -15.11 -11.18
CA PRO A 54 -6.38 -15.55 -10.27
C PRO A 54 -5.00 -15.53 -10.92
N LYS A 55 -4.89 -15.91 -12.20
CA LYS A 55 -3.63 -15.85 -12.96
C LYS A 55 -3.07 -14.43 -13.02
N PHE A 56 -3.91 -13.45 -13.32
CA PHE A 56 -3.49 -12.04 -13.34
C PHE A 56 -3.07 -11.56 -11.95
N PHE A 57 -3.82 -11.91 -10.90
CA PHE A 57 -3.47 -11.55 -9.53
C PHE A 57 -2.07 -12.05 -9.13
N TYR A 58 -1.76 -13.32 -9.39
CA TYR A 58 -0.42 -13.86 -9.09
C TYR A 58 0.66 -13.23 -9.96
N LEU A 59 0.40 -12.96 -11.25
CA LEU A 59 1.34 -12.27 -12.12
C LEU A 59 1.64 -10.85 -11.61
N PHE A 60 0.61 -10.10 -11.21
CA PHE A 60 0.75 -8.76 -10.64
C PHE A 60 1.59 -8.79 -9.36
N LEU A 61 1.32 -9.75 -8.46
CA LEU A 61 2.08 -9.91 -7.21
C LEU A 61 3.54 -10.25 -7.49
N SER A 62 3.81 -11.22 -8.37
CA SER A 62 5.16 -11.64 -8.74
C SER A 62 5.94 -10.51 -9.41
N PHE A 63 5.31 -9.75 -10.31
CA PHE A 63 5.94 -8.63 -10.98
C PHE A 63 6.26 -7.48 -10.00
N THR A 64 5.33 -7.17 -9.09
CA THR A 64 5.56 -6.16 -8.03
C THR A 64 6.70 -6.58 -7.10
N ALA A 65 6.72 -7.84 -6.68
CA ALA A 65 7.79 -8.39 -5.85
C ALA A 65 9.14 -8.37 -6.57
N LEU A 66 9.18 -8.68 -7.87
CA LEU A 66 10.40 -8.60 -8.67
C LEU A 66 10.95 -7.17 -8.75
N MET A 67 10.09 -6.18 -9.03
CA MET A 67 10.50 -4.77 -9.05
C MET A 67 11.07 -4.34 -7.70
N PHE A 68 10.45 -4.76 -6.61
CA PHE A 68 10.93 -4.51 -5.25
C PHE A 68 12.32 -5.12 -5.01
N ILE A 69 12.51 -6.40 -5.33
CA ILE A 69 13.79 -7.09 -5.15
C ILE A 69 14.90 -6.44 -5.99
N LEU A 70 14.62 -6.13 -7.25
CA LEU A 70 15.58 -5.47 -8.14
C LEU A 70 15.94 -4.06 -7.64
N ASN A 71 14.95 -3.28 -7.21
CA ASN A 71 15.15 -1.98 -6.58
C ASN A 71 16.06 -2.08 -5.35
N TYR A 72 15.80 -3.03 -4.46
CA TYR A 72 16.59 -3.24 -3.24
C TYR A 72 18.03 -3.64 -3.52
N ILE A 73 18.25 -4.57 -4.47
CA ILE A 73 19.60 -4.95 -4.91
C ILE A 73 20.34 -3.75 -5.48
N HIS A 74 19.66 -2.92 -6.27
CA HIS A 74 20.25 -1.73 -6.85
C HIS A 74 20.58 -0.65 -5.80
N LEU A 75 19.69 -0.42 -4.84
CA LEU A 75 19.91 0.47 -3.69
C LEU A 75 21.17 0.11 -2.91
N ILE A 76 21.35 -1.18 -2.56
CA ILE A 76 22.54 -1.64 -1.83
C ILE A 76 23.82 -1.39 -2.65
N LYS A 77 23.78 -1.65 -3.96
CA LYS A 77 24.93 -1.40 -4.84
C LYS A 77 25.33 0.09 -4.86
N LEU A 78 24.34 0.99 -4.94
CA LEU A 78 24.58 2.43 -4.92
C LEU A 78 25.13 2.90 -3.57
N GLN A 79 24.59 2.40 -2.46
CA GLN A 79 25.06 2.74 -1.10
C GLN A 79 26.53 2.35 -0.88
N ASN A 80 27.01 1.29 -1.53
CA ASN A 80 28.41 0.87 -1.44
C ASN A 80 29.37 1.66 -2.35
N GLY A 81 28.85 2.34 -3.38
CA GLY A 81 29.66 2.96 -4.44
C GLY A 81 29.73 4.48 -4.41
N LEU A 82 28.79 5.16 -3.75
CA LEU A 82 28.72 6.62 -3.71
C LEU A 82 29.40 7.18 -2.47
N SER A 83 30.26 8.18 -2.64
CA SER A 83 30.72 9.02 -1.53
C SER A 83 29.56 9.92 -1.05
N SER A 84 29.53 10.20 0.24
CA SER A 84 28.49 10.97 0.93
C SER A 84 28.57 12.46 0.63
N VAL A 85 28.30 12.86 -0.63
CA VAL A 85 28.41 14.28 -1.00
C VAL A 85 27.04 14.90 -1.27
N PHE A 86 26.58 15.72 -0.33
CA PHE A 86 25.39 16.56 -0.49
C PHE A 86 25.74 17.83 -1.26
N TYR A 87 25.43 17.87 -2.55
CA TYR A 87 25.72 19.01 -3.42
C TYR A 87 24.60 20.07 -3.41
N GLY A 88 24.65 20.98 -2.43
CA GLY A 88 23.96 22.28 -2.47
C GLY A 88 22.42 22.27 -2.50
N TRP A 89 21.81 23.46 -2.52
CA TRP A 89 20.35 23.63 -2.44
C TRP A 89 19.58 23.12 -3.68
N LYS A 90 20.21 23.08 -4.85
CA LYS A 90 19.59 22.58 -6.10
C LYS A 90 19.20 21.11 -6.01
N MET A 91 20.04 20.30 -5.38
CA MET A 91 19.78 18.88 -5.14
C MET A 91 18.53 18.68 -4.28
N TRP A 92 18.39 19.49 -3.21
CA TRP A 92 17.21 19.45 -2.34
C TRP A 92 15.92 19.81 -3.08
N ILE A 93 15.95 20.74 -4.03
CA ILE A 93 14.79 21.05 -4.87
C ILE A 93 14.36 19.82 -5.68
N ILE A 94 15.31 19.12 -6.31
CA ILE A 94 15.03 17.90 -7.07
C ILE A 94 14.42 16.83 -6.16
N ILE A 95 15.00 16.61 -4.97
CA ILE A 95 14.50 15.64 -3.99
C ILE A 95 13.08 15.99 -3.54
N VAL A 96 12.78 17.26 -3.26
CA VAL A 96 11.44 17.70 -2.83
C VAL A 96 10.41 17.53 -3.95
N ILE A 97 10.74 17.88 -5.20
CA ILE A 97 9.85 17.65 -6.34
C ILE A 97 9.58 16.16 -6.51
N TYR A 98 10.62 15.35 -6.41
CA TYR A 98 10.53 13.89 -6.45
C TYR A 98 9.61 13.36 -5.32
N PHE A 99 9.69 13.94 -4.12
CA PHE A 99 8.84 13.61 -2.96
C PHE A 99 7.38 13.84 -3.23
N ILE A 100 7.04 15.06 -3.63
CA ILE A 100 5.66 15.47 -3.86
C ILE A 100 5.05 14.61 -4.98
N MET A 101 5.80 14.41 -6.07
CA MET A 101 5.36 13.57 -7.19
C MET A 101 5.05 12.14 -6.74
N ASN A 102 5.93 11.51 -5.96
CA ASN A 102 5.71 10.14 -5.50
C ASN A 102 4.50 10.03 -4.57
N ILE A 103 4.32 10.94 -3.62
CA ILE A 103 3.16 10.90 -2.72
C ILE A 103 1.86 11.06 -3.49
N VAL A 104 1.79 12.03 -4.41
CA VAL A 104 0.58 12.26 -5.20
C VAL A 104 0.27 11.04 -6.07
N LEU A 105 1.25 10.50 -6.78
CA LEU A 105 1.04 9.33 -7.64
C LEU A 105 0.71 8.06 -6.85
N HIS A 106 1.24 7.91 -5.65
CA HIS A 106 0.92 6.81 -4.73
C HIS A 106 -0.57 6.78 -4.38
N GLU A 107 -1.09 7.90 -3.87
CA GLU A 107 -2.49 8.04 -3.48
C GLU A 107 -3.42 7.93 -4.70
N LEU A 108 -3.02 8.50 -5.84
CA LEU A 108 -3.75 8.34 -7.10
C LEU A 108 -3.76 6.88 -7.57
N GLY A 109 -2.71 6.11 -7.31
CA GLY A 109 -2.67 4.67 -7.57
C GLY A 109 -3.75 3.92 -6.79
N HIS A 110 -3.90 4.19 -5.50
CA HIS A 110 -4.98 3.61 -4.70
C HIS A 110 -6.36 4.02 -5.21
N ILE A 111 -6.57 5.29 -5.54
CA ILE A 111 -7.85 5.78 -6.08
C ILE A 111 -8.17 5.11 -7.41
N TYR A 112 -7.19 5.03 -8.32
CA TYR A 112 -7.37 4.47 -9.65
C TYR A 112 -7.70 2.98 -9.59
N SER A 113 -6.97 2.22 -8.77
CA SER A 113 -7.24 0.79 -8.58
C SER A 113 -8.60 0.56 -7.91
N LEU A 114 -8.99 1.37 -6.93
CA LEU A 114 -10.32 1.29 -6.31
C LEU A 114 -11.44 1.54 -7.34
N LYS A 115 -11.30 2.60 -8.14
CA LYS A 115 -12.23 2.92 -9.25
C LYS A 115 -12.26 1.83 -10.31
N PHE A 116 -11.12 1.20 -10.60
CA PHE A 116 -11.07 0.06 -11.50
C PHE A 116 -11.97 -1.08 -11.00
N PHE A 117 -12.09 -1.31 -9.70
CA PHE A 117 -13.03 -2.29 -9.13
C PHE A 117 -14.46 -1.75 -8.96
N GLY A 118 -14.79 -0.59 -9.54
CA GLY A 118 -16.13 0.00 -9.49
C GLY A 118 -16.48 0.61 -8.13
N LYS A 119 -15.46 0.97 -7.35
CA LYS A 119 -15.59 1.55 -6.01
C LYS A 119 -15.08 2.98 -5.99
N ASN A 120 -15.59 3.78 -5.05
CA ASN A 120 -15.20 5.16 -4.82
C ASN A 120 -14.49 5.31 -3.49
N PHE A 121 -13.60 6.29 -3.40
CA PHE A 121 -13.01 6.69 -2.15
C PHE A 121 -13.99 7.60 -1.38
N ASP A 122 -13.90 7.60 -0.06
CA ASP A 122 -14.83 8.37 0.78
C ASP A 122 -14.36 9.80 0.95
N LYS A 123 -13.08 9.99 1.26
CA LYS A 123 -12.50 11.30 1.56
C LYS A 123 -11.02 11.34 1.21
N VAL A 124 -10.57 12.48 0.69
CA VAL A 124 -9.15 12.84 0.68
C VAL A 124 -8.92 13.83 1.81
N GLY A 125 -7.88 13.60 2.60
CA GLY A 125 -7.54 14.46 3.72
C GLY A 125 -6.04 14.66 3.84
N PHE A 126 -5.71 15.47 4.83
CA PHE A 126 -4.34 15.77 5.21
C PHE A 126 -4.19 15.44 6.69
N LYS A 127 -3.14 14.70 7.03
CA LYS A 127 -2.80 14.34 8.41
C LYS A 127 -1.33 14.68 8.66
N LEU A 128 -1.02 15.06 9.88
CA LEU A 128 0.36 15.14 10.33
C LEU A 128 0.73 13.78 10.94
N ASN A 129 1.49 12.96 10.22
CA ASN A 129 2.03 11.74 10.78
C ASN A 129 3.04 12.12 11.87
N PHE A 130 2.81 11.59 13.09
CA PHE A 130 3.61 11.88 14.29
C PHE A 130 3.75 13.37 14.61
N TYR A 131 2.79 14.21 14.20
CA TYR A 131 2.82 15.68 14.33
C TYR A 131 3.94 16.41 13.58
N VAL A 132 4.81 15.70 12.87
CA VAL A 132 5.99 16.29 12.20
C VAL A 132 5.84 16.30 10.69
N PHE A 133 5.31 15.21 10.11
CA PHE A 133 5.35 15.02 8.66
C PHE A 133 3.98 15.20 8.02
N PRO A 134 3.81 16.18 7.12
CA PRO A 134 2.58 16.33 6.35
C PRO A 134 2.39 15.13 5.44
N ALA A 135 1.26 14.45 5.59
CA ALA A 135 0.89 13.31 4.77
C ALA A 135 -0.52 13.50 4.24
N PHE A 136 -0.67 13.41 2.92
CA PHE A 136 -1.98 13.23 2.32
C PHE A 136 -2.44 11.81 2.61
N TYR A 137 -3.75 11.63 2.78
CA TYR A 137 -4.33 10.31 2.90
C TYR A 137 -5.63 10.24 2.12
N VAL A 138 -5.90 9.07 1.55
CA VAL A 138 -7.20 8.73 0.98
C VAL A 138 -7.87 7.69 1.86
N GLN A 139 -9.10 7.97 2.25
CA GLN A 139 -9.95 7.01 2.96
C GLN A 139 -10.63 6.09 1.94
N LEU A 140 -10.35 4.79 2.04
CA LEU A 140 -10.72 3.75 1.07
C LEU A 140 -11.64 2.71 1.72
N ASN A 141 -12.65 3.10 2.51
CA ASN A 141 -13.47 2.12 3.25
C ASN A 141 -14.24 1.18 2.30
N GLU A 142 -14.53 1.61 1.07
CA GLU A 142 -15.11 0.73 0.06
C GLU A 142 -14.29 -0.51 -0.28
N THR A 143 -13.01 -0.56 0.12
CA THR A 143 -12.22 -1.80 0.05
C THR A 143 -12.83 -2.94 0.89
N TYR A 144 -13.61 -2.66 1.94
CA TYR A 144 -14.36 -3.70 2.67
C TYR A 144 -15.41 -4.40 1.80
N MET A 145 -15.85 -3.77 0.71
CA MET A 145 -16.79 -4.33 -0.28
C MET A 145 -16.09 -4.99 -1.48
N LEU A 146 -14.80 -5.31 -1.36
CA LEU A 146 -14.03 -6.02 -2.38
C LEU A 146 -13.69 -7.45 -1.97
N SER A 147 -13.38 -8.29 -2.95
CA SER A 147 -12.75 -9.58 -2.70
C SER A 147 -11.41 -9.40 -1.96
N ARG A 148 -10.95 -10.45 -1.29
CA ARG A 148 -9.62 -10.47 -0.67
C ARG A 148 -8.51 -10.05 -1.66
N ASN A 149 -8.53 -10.61 -2.87
CA ASN A 149 -7.48 -10.41 -3.85
C ASN A 149 -7.54 -8.99 -4.44
N GLU A 150 -8.75 -8.50 -4.73
CA GLU A 150 -8.97 -7.13 -5.23
C GLU A 150 -8.58 -6.08 -4.18
N LYS A 151 -8.90 -6.32 -2.91
CA LYS A 151 -8.45 -5.49 -1.78
C LYS A 151 -6.92 -5.43 -1.70
N ILE A 152 -6.24 -6.57 -1.83
CA ILE A 152 -4.77 -6.62 -1.87
C ILE A 152 -4.23 -5.79 -3.04
N ILE A 153 -4.83 -5.91 -4.23
CA ILE A 153 -4.42 -5.10 -5.39
C ILE A 153 -4.55 -3.62 -5.06
N VAL A 154 -5.69 -3.16 -4.53
CA VAL A 154 -5.90 -1.73 -4.20
C VAL A 154 -4.83 -1.22 -3.25
N HIS A 155 -4.54 -1.93 -2.16
CA HIS A 155 -3.51 -1.51 -1.20
C HIS A 155 -2.07 -1.65 -1.72
N LEU A 156 -1.81 -2.55 -2.68
CA LEU A 156 -0.48 -2.69 -3.27
C LEU A 156 -0.25 -1.74 -4.44
N PHE A 157 -1.31 -1.23 -5.08
CA PHE A 157 -1.19 -0.48 -6.33
C PHE A 157 -0.48 0.87 -6.17
N GLY A 158 -0.64 1.56 -5.04
CA GLY A 158 0.10 2.79 -4.76
C GLY A 158 1.61 2.54 -4.72
N LEU A 159 2.05 1.45 -4.09
CA LEU A 159 3.45 1.03 -4.07
C LEU A 159 3.93 0.58 -5.45
N PHE A 160 3.08 -0.15 -6.19
CA PHE A 160 3.37 -0.56 -7.56
C PHE A 160 3.70 0.63 -8.46
N ILE A 161 2.88 1.69 -8.42
CA ILE A 161 3.10 2.92 -9.20
C ILE A 161 4.40 3.60 -8.79
N ASN A 162 4.69 3.69 -7.48
CA ASN A 162 5.94 4.28 -7.01
C ASN A 162 7.16 3.49 -7.47
N TYR A 163 7.19 2.17 -7.29
CA TYR A 163 8.31 1.34 -7.74
C TYR A 163 8.51 1.42 -9.26
N LEU A 164 7.41 1.43 -10.03
CA LEU A 164 7.49 1.62 -11.47
C LEU A 164 8.14 2.97 -11.80
N LEU A 165 7.64 4.05 -11.20
CA LEU A 165 8.13 5.42 -11.43
C LEU A 165 9.62 5.57 -11.07
N ILE A 166 10.01 5.20 -9.84
CA ILE A 166 11.38 5.44 -9.37
C ILE A 166 12.39 4.61 -10.16
N ASN A 167 12.06 3.36 -10.48
CA ASN A 167 12.96 2.49 -11.24
C ASN A 167 13.08 2.97 -12.69
N THR A 168 11.97 3.43 -13.31
CA THR A 168 12.01 4.01 -14.67
C THR A 168 12.81 5.31 -14.70
N LEU A 169 12.63 6.21 -13.73
CA LEU A 169 13.39 7.46 -13.66
C LEU A 169 14.88 7.22 -13.44
N GLU A 170 15.25 6.26 -12.58
CA GLU A 170 16.67 5.94 -12.37
C GLU A 170 17.28 5.26 -13.60
N LEU A 171 16.53 4.41 -14.29
CA LEU A 171 16.97 3.82 -15.56
C LEU A 171 17.25 4.91 -16.60
N ILE A 172 16.32 5.86 -16.78
CA ILE A 172 16.50 7.01 -17.67
C ILE A 172 17.71 7.83 -17.23
N ASN A 173 17.84 8.13 -15.93
CA ASN A 173 18.94 8.89 -15.38
C ASN A 173 20.30 8.26 -15.75
N GLN A 174 20.46 6.96 -15.56
CA GLN A 174 21.71 6.23 -15.86
C GLN A 174 22.07 6.23 -17.34
N PHE A 175 21.08 6.20 -18.24
CA PHE A 175 21.33 6.16 -19.68
C PHE A 175 21.41 7.54 -20.35
N THR A 176 20.98 8.62 -19.69
CA THR A 176 20.84 9.93 -20.34
C THR A 176 21.48 11.10 -19.60
N PHE A 177 21.20 11.28 -18.31
CA PHE A 177 21.57 12.48 -17.56
C PHE A 177 22.81 12.29 -16.67
N SER A 178 23.01 11.08 -16.14
CA SER A 178 24.00 10.75 -15.12
C SER A 178 23.99 11.73 -13.94
N SER A 179 22.79 12.12 -13.50
CA SER A 179 22.61 13.10 -12.43
C SER A 179 22.69 12.44 -11.07
N GLU A 180 23.70 12.84 -10.28
CA GLU A 180 23.85 12.41 -8.89
C GLU A 180 22.64 12.78 -8.02
N ALA A 181 22.00 13.92 -8.29
CA ALA A 181 20.82 14.36 -7.56
C ALA A 181 19.62 13.42 -7.76
N LEU A 182 19.42 12.91 -8.99
CA LEU A 182 18.36 11.94 -9.29
C LEU A 182 18.68 10.58 -8.66
N THR A 183 19.93 10.13 -8.70
CA THR A 183 20.36 8.89 -8.04
C THR A 183 20.18 8.98 -6.52
N MET A 184 20.55 10.10 -5.89
CA MET A 184 20.30 10.28 -4.46
C MET A 184 18.81 10.33 -4.13
N ALA A 185 18.00 11.01 -4.95
CA ALA A 185 16.55 10.98 -4.78
C ALA A 185 16.06 9.53 -4.84
N PHE A 186 16.41 8.77 -5.88
CA PHE A 186 16.10 7.36 -6.00
C PHE A 186 16.47 6.57 -4.73
N MET A 187 17.67 6.76 -4.17
CA MET A 187 18.11 6.05 -2.97
C MET A 187 17.24 6.38 -1.74
N LEU A 188 17.01 7.67 -1.49
CA LEU A 188 16.18 8.14 -0.38
C LEU A 188 14.75 7.61 -0.50
N PHE A 189 14.15 7.68 -1.69
CA PHE A 189 12.78 7.22 -1.92
C PHE A 189 12.64 5.71 -1.84
N SER A 190 13.55 4.97 -2.46
CA SER A 190 13.58 3.50 -2.35
C SER A 190 13.58 3.07 -0.88
N SER A 191 14.33 3.79 -0.05
CA SER A 191 14.34 3.58 1.39
C SER A 191 12.99 3.88 2.03
N THR A 192 12.34 5.01 1.72
CA THR A 192 10.99 5.31 2.25
C THR A 192 9.91 4.30 1.82
N LEU A 193 10.01 3.72 0.62
CA LEU A 193 9.05 2.71 0.16
C LEU A 193 9.21 1.37 0.91
N LEU A 194 10.44 1.00 1.29
CA LEU A 194 10.68 -0.12 2.21
C LEU A 194 9.92 0.09 3.52
N TRP A 195 9.96 1.31 4.07
CA TRP A 195 9.23 1.67 5.28
C TRP A 195 7.72 1.56 5.14
N ASN A 196 7.14 1.85 3.97
CA ASN A 196 5.70 1.70 3.76
C ASN A 196 5.27 0.21 3.59
N LEU A 197 6.15 -0.65 3.07
CA LEU A 197 5.92 -2.10 3.03
C LEU A 197 6.01 -2.77 4.39
N ILE A 198 6.74 -2.18 5.33
CA ILE A 198 6.82 -2.67 6.70
C ILE A 198 5.44 -2.48 7.34
N PRO A 199 4.84 -3.52 7.96
CA PRO A 199 3.44 -3.49 8.37
C PRO A 199 3.17 -2.67 9.65
N ILE A 200 3.78 -1.50 9.81
CA ILE A 200 3.44 -0.53 10.86
C ILE A 200 1.98 -0.12 10.72
N LEU A 201 1.32 0.21 11.83
CA LEU A 201 -0.09 0.62 11.83
C LEU A 201 -0.39 1.66 10.74
N ASN A 202 -1.47 1.41 10.00
CA ASN A 202 -1.97 2.23 8.89
C ASN A 202 -1.06 2.29 7.64
N SER A 203 0.05 1.56 7.58
CA SER A 203 0.84 1.43 6.35
C SER A 203 0.13 0.52 5.33
N ASP A 204 0.52 0.61 4.06
CA ASP A 204 -0.02 -0.28 3.04
C ASP A 204 0.40 -1.72 3.29
N GLY A 205 1.65 -1.94 3.74
CA GLY A 205 2.14 -3.25 4.14
C GLY A 205 1.25 -3.91 5.19
N TYR A 206 0.77 -3.13 6.16
CA TYR A 206 -0.14 -3.63 7.20
C TYR A 206 -1.50 -4.03 6.62
N LYS A 207 -2.10 -3.17 5.79
CA LYS A 207 -3.40 -3.45 5.16
C LYS A 207 -3.34 -4.65 4.21
N ILE A 208 -2.25 -4.77 3.44
CA ILE A 208 -1.97 -5.93 2.58
C ILE A 208 -1.87 -7.20 3.43
N LEU A 209 -1.11 -7.17 4.53
CA LEU A 209 -0.94 -8.32 5.42
C LEU A 209 -2.28 -8.78 6.04
N LEU A 210 -3.09 -7.83 6.53
CA LEU A 210 -4.42 -8.12 7.04
C LEU A 210 -5.33 -8.74 5.97
N ALA A 211 -5.31 -8.20 4.75
CA ALA A 211 -6.08 -8.74 3.65
C ALA A 211 -5.64 -10.17 3.29
N PHE A 212 -4.32 -10.44 3.20
CA PHE A 212 -3.80 -11.80 2.98
C PHE A 212 -4.27 -12.79 4.04
N LEU A 213 -4.17 -12.41 5.32
CA LEU A 213 -4.56 -13.24 6.45
C LEU A 213 -6.08 -13.24 6.70
N SER A 214 -6.85 -12.45 5.95
CA SER A 214 -8.29 -12.25 6.14
C SER A 214 -8.66 -11.83 7.57
N LEU A 215 -7.81 -10.99 8.17
CA LEU A 215 -7.95 -10.45 9.53
C LEU A 215 -8.55 -9.05 9.52
N ASP A 216 -9.03 -8.63 10.69
CA ASP A 216 -9.57 -7.29 10.90
C ASP A 216 -8.50 -6.25 11.16
N GLU A 217 -8.78 -5.04 10.69
CA GLU A 217 -8.02 -3.85 11.01
C GLU A 217 -8.40 -3.36 12.40
N TYR A 218 -7.41 -3.29 13.30
CA TYR A 218 -7.60 -2.74 14.63
C TYR A 218 -6.88 -1.41 14.77
N SER A 219 -7.48 -0.47 15.50
CA SER A 219 -6.87 0.82 15.78
C SER A 219 -5.68 0.74 16.73
N ARG A 220 -5.54 -0.37 17.48
CA ARG A 220 -4.48 -0.58 18.46
C ARG A 220 -3.52 -1.66 17.99
N PHE A 221 -2.22 -1.39 18.15
CA PHE A 221 -1.17 -2.34 17.80
C PHE A 221 -1.35 -3.68 18.52
N LYS A 222 -1.54 -3.64 19.84
CA LYS A 222 -1.58 -4.82 20.73
C LYS A 222 -2.78 -5.75 20.50
N THR A 223 -3.80 -5.30 19.79
CA THR A 223 -4.99 -6.13 19.49
C THR A 223 -4.83 -6.91 18.18
N ASN A 224 -3.75 -6.67 17.44
CA ASN A 224 -3.45 -7.44 16.25
C ASN A 224 -3.20 -8.91 16.60
N HIS A 225 -3.56 -9.78 15.65
CA HIS A 225 -3.24 -11.19 15.72
C HIS A 225 -1.72 -11.39 15.91
N TRP A 226 -1.33 -12.41 16.68
CA TRP A 226 0.08 -12.63 17.04
C TRP A 226 1.02 -12.73 15.82
N LEU A 227 0.58 -13.37 14.72
CA LEU A 227 1.33 -13.41 13.46
C LEU A 227 1.62 -12.01 12.90
N VAL A 228 0.65 -11.11 12.96
CA VAL A 228 0.80 -9.73 12.48
C VAL A 228 1.78 -8.98 13.37
N LEU A 229 1.69 -9.16 14.69
CA LEU A 229 2.64 -8.58 15.65
C LEU A 229 4.08 -9.06 15.40
N THR A 230 4.27 -10.36 15.13
CA THR A 230 5.60 -10.92 14.83
C THR A 230 6.20 -10.28 13.58
N ILE A 231 5.43 -10.20 12.49
CA ILE A 231 5.89 -9.59 11.24
C ILE A 231 6.14 -8.09 11.43
N GLN A 232 5.31 -7.41 12.24
CA GLN A 232 5.51 -6.01 12.61
C GLN A 232 6.84 -5.79 13.33
N ILE A 233 7.16 -6.62 14.32
CA ILE A 233 8.42 -6.51 15.09
C ILE A 233 9.63 -6.74 14.17
N ILE A 234 9.60 -7.78 13.35
CA ILE A 234 10.66 -8.07 12.37
C ILE A 234 10.82 -6.89 11.40
N GLY A 235 9.70 -6.40 10.87
CA GLY A 235 9.68 -5.27 9.96
C GLY A 235 10.28 -4.02 10.59
N ILE A 236 9.88 -3.65 11.81
CA ILE A 236 10.46 -2.51 12.54
C ILE A 236 11.97 -2.69 12.74
N GLY A 237 12.43 -3.89 13.06
CA GLY A 237 13.87 -4.19 13.17
C GLY A 237 14.63 -3.93 11.88
N LEU A 238 14.12 -4.39 10.74
CA LEU A 238 14.69 -4.12 9.41
C LEU A 238 14.69 -2.62 9.09
N ALA A 239 13.61 -1.94 9.45
CA ALA A 239 13.44 -0.51 9.30
C ALA A 239 14.53 0.26 10.05
N VAL A 240 14.68 -0.01 11.35
CA VAL A 240 15.71 0.61 12.21
C VAL A 240 17.11 0.34 11.63
N ASN A 241 17.38 -0.90 11.20
CA ASN A 241 18.65 -1.22 10.56
C ASN A 241 18.92 -0.36 9.31
N SER A 242 17.90 -0.13 8.48
CA SER A 242 18.04 0.74 7.29
C SER A 242 18.39 2.19 7.65
N VAL A 243 17.80 2.74 8.72
CA VAL A 243 18.11 4.10 9.19
C VAL A 243 19.52 4.17 9.77
N VAL A 244 19.96 3.15 10.51
CA VAL A 244 21.34 3.07 11.00
C VAL A 244 22.33 3.06 9.83
N HIS A 245 22.07 2.27 8.77
CA HIS A 245 22.89 2.28 7.56
C HIS A 245 22.91 3.66 6.87
N TRP A 246 21.78 4.37 6.83
CA TRP A 246 21.74 5.74 6.31
C TRP A 246 22.54 6.73 7.15
N ILE A 247 22.48 6.63 8.48
CA ILE A 247 23.26 7.49 9.38
C ILE A 247 24.76 7.23 9.18
N LEU A 248 25.17 5.96 9.14
CA LEU A 248 26.57 5.58 8.89
C LEU A 248 27.03 6.04 7.50
N TYR A 249 26.16 5.96 6.49
CA TYR A 249 26.44 6.46 5.14
C TYR A 249 26.61 7.99 5.10
N ILE A 250 25.84 8.74 5.88
CA ILE A 250 25.93 10.21 5.93
C ILE A 250 27.18 10.67 6.70
N VAL A 251 27.63 9.90 7.68
CA VAL A 251 28.77 10.26 8.56
C VAL A 251 30.13 9.90 7.94
N ASN A 252 30.19 8.88 7.08
CA ASN A 252 31.42 8.43 6.40
C ASN A 252 31.57 9.08 5.04
#